data_AF-S8BZ71-F1
#
_entry.id   AF-S8BZ71-F1
#
_cell.length_a   1.000
_cell.length_b   1.000
_cell.length_c   1.000
_cell.angle_alpha   90.00
_cell.angle_beta   90.00
_cell.angle_gamma   90.00
#
_symmetry.space_group_name_H-M   'P 1'
#
loop_
_entity.id
_entity.type
_entity.pdbx_description
1 polymer ?
#
loop_
_entity_poly.entity_id
_entity_poly.type
_entity_poly.pdbx_seq_one_letter_code
_entity_poly.pdbx_strand_id
1 'polypeptide(L)'
;SSPHEGIFFVLPYLHLFELLSMARVCKSLRDCVKEDIVPGQKLVVDAPIRYRLSDDRLAELAAKSEGRVQVLALINCYNVTDEGLLTFVSSNPQITEV
;
A
#
# COMPACT_ATOMS: atom_id res chain seq x y z
N SER A 1 -3.71 5.94 25.12
CA SER A 1 -4.70 4.84 25.15
C SER A 1 -4.36 3.86 24.04
N SER A 2 -4.60 2.57 24.26
CA SER A 2 -4.57 1.59 23.16
C SER A 2 -5.81 1.81 22.29
N PRO A 3 -5.70 1.76 20.94
CA PRO A 3 -6.88 1.78 20.09
C PRO A 3 -7.75 0.54 20.35
N HIS A 4 -9.05 0.67 20.11
CA HIS A 4 -9.98 -0.45 20.18
C HIS A 4 -9.66 -1.48 19.08
N GLU A 5 -9.66 -2.77 19.38
CA GLU A 5 -9.24 -3.85 18.47
C GLU A 5 -10.00 -3.83 17.12
N GLY A 6 -11.26 -3.43 17.14
CA GLY A 6 -12.10 -3.22 15.96
C GLY A 6 -11.43 -2.42 14.83
N ILE A 7 -10.54 -1.48 15.15
CA ILE A 7 -9.88 -0.65 14.13
C ILE A 7 -8.94 -1.46 13.24
N PHE A 8 -8.31 -2.50 13.77
CA PHE A 8 -7.33 -3.30 13.02
C PHE A 8 -7.99 -4.12 11.91
N PHE A 9 -9.26 -4.51 12.10
CA PHE A 9 -10.05 -5.19 11.07
C PHE A 9 -10.39 -4.31 9.87
N VAL A 10 -10.32 -2.99 10.02
CA VAL A 10 -10.62 -2.04 8.93
C VAL A 10 -9.38 -1.75 8.08
N LEU A 11 -8.17 -1.89 8.63
CA LEU A 11 -6.91 -1.56 7.94
C LEU A 11 -6.77 -2.25 6.56
N PRO A 12 -7.12 -3.54 6.38
CA PRO A 12 -7.06 -4.21 5.08
C PRO A 12 -7.92 -3.57 3.97
N TYR A 13 -8.92 -2.76 4.34
CA TYR A 13 -9.85 -2.12 3.41
C TYR A 13 -9.49 -0.66 3.10
N LEU A 14 -8.48 -0.11 3.79
CA LEU A 14 -8.05 1.27 3.63
C LEU A 14 -7.12 1.41 2.42
N HIS A 15 -7.23 2.52 1.71
CA HIS A 15 -6.27 2.89 0.67
C HIS A 15 -4.92 3.30 1.30
N LEU A 16 -3.85 3.33 0.51
CA LEU A 16 -2.50 3.59 1.02
C LEU A 16 -2.40 4.91 1.80
N PHE A 17 -3.08 5.98 1.36
CA PHE A 17 -3.08 7.24 2.09
C PHE A 17 -3.72 7.13 3.49
N GLU A 18 -4.82 6.39 3.59
CA GLU A 18 -5.54 6.20 4.85
C GLU A 18 -4.70 5.34 5.80
N LEU A 19 -4.07 4.27 5.30
CA LEU A 19 -3.09 3.48 6.07
C LEU A 19 -1.95 4.33 6.62
N LEU A 20 -1.33 5.17 5.78
CA LEU A 20 -0.27 6.08 6.19
C LEU A 20 -0.76 7.12 7.21
N SER A 21 -2.04 7.52 7.11
CA SER A 21 -2.67 8.41 8.09
C SER A 21 -2.89 7.70 9.43
N MET A 22 -3.32 6.43 9.42
CA MET A 22 -3.45 5.60 10.63
C MET A 22 -2.11 5.42 11.35
N ALA A 23 -1.01 5.24 10.61
CA ALA A 23 0.33 5.14 11.17
C ALA A 23 0.81 6.41 11.91
N ARG A 24 0.12 7.54 11.72
CA ARG A 24 0.42 8.81 12.41
C ARG A 24 -0.39 9.02 13.69
N VAL A 25 -1.44 8.24 13.93
CA VAL A 25 -2.35 8.39 15.08
C VAL A 25 -1.70 7.95 16.39
N CYS A 26 -1.16 6.73 16.45
CA CYS A 26 -0.51 6.20 17.64
C CYS A 26 0.58 5.18 17.29
N LYS A 27 1.40 4.79 18.28
CA LYS A 27 2.49 3.81 18.10
C LYS A 27 1.97 2.45 17.64
N SER A 28 0.93 1.92 18.31
CA SER A 28 0.36 0.61 17.98
C SER A 28 -0.14 0.51 16.52
N LEU A 29 -0.82 1.54 16.00
CA LEU A 29 -1.23 1.58 14.59
C LEU A 29 -0.04 1.71 13.65
N ARG A 30 0.97 2.51 14.02
CA ARG A 30 2.20 2.65 13.24
C ARG A 30 2.94 1.35 13.09
N ASP A 31 3.05 0.59 14.18
CA ASP A 31 3.78 -0.66 14.21
C ASP A 31 3.04 -1.71 13.38
N CYS A 32 1.71 -1.79 13.52
CA CYS A 32 0.86 -2.64 12.66
C CYS A 32 1.00 -2.32 11.16
N VAL A 33 0.93 -1.04 10.76
CA VAL A 33 1.09 -0.63 9.34
C VAL A 33 2.52 -0.87 8.83
N LYS A 34 3.53 -0.85 9.70
CA LYS A 34 4.93 -1.12 9.32
C LYS A 34 5.21 -2.60 9.11
N GLU A 35 4.67 -3.44 10.00
CA GLU A 35 4.80 -4.90 9.92
C GLU A 35 4.00 -5.46 8.74
N ASP A 36 2.87 -4.84 8.41
CA ASP A 36 2.03 -5.26 7.30
C ASP A 36 1.62 -4.07 6.44
N ILE A 37 2.47 -3.74 5.46
CA ILE A 37 2.26 -2.57 4.59
C ILE A 37 1.07 -2.75 3.66
N VAL A 38 0.64 -4.00 3.45
CA VAL A 38 -0.54 -4.35 2.64
C VAL A 38 -1.44 -5.33 3.42
N PRO A 39 -2.15 -4.87 4.47
CA PRO A 39 -2.89 -5.74 5.38
C PRO A 39 -3.98 -6.60 4.72
N GLY A 40 -4.38 -6.27 3.48
CA GLY A 40 -5.43 -6.94 2.73
C GLY A 40 -5.01 -7.51 1.40
N GLN A 41 -3.70 -7.60 1.10
CA GLN A 41 -3.16 -8.02 -0.21
C GLN A 41 -3.62 -7.12 -1.39
N LYS A 42 -4.31 -6.02 -1.10
CA LYS A 42 -4.77 -5.01 -2.06
C LYS A 42 -4.07 -3.69 -1.81
N LEU A 43 -3.36 -3.20 -2.81
CA LEU A 43 -2.69 -1.89 -2.78
C LEU A 43 -3.44 -0.92 -3.68
N VAL A 44 -4.18 0.02 -3.07
CA VAL A 44 -4.86 1.10 -3.78
C VAL A 44 -4.14 2.41 -3.53
N VAL A 45 -3.70 3.06 -4.61
CA VAL A 45 -3.13 4.41 -4.57
C VAL A 45 -4.07 5.37 -5.31
N ASP A 46 -4.51 6.42 -4.62
CA ASP A 46 -5.34 7.48 -5.17
C ASP A 46 -4.98 8.82 -4.50
N ALA A 47 -5.82 9.84 -4.67
CA ALA A 47 -5.74 11.10 -3.97
C ALA A 47 -5.65 10.92 -2.45
N PRO A 48 -4.94 11.83 -1.76
CA PRO A 48 -4.11 12.87 -2.34
C PRO A 48 -2.75 12.31 -2.83
N ILE A 49 -2.27 11.15 -2.42
CA ILE A 49 -0.86 10.77 -2.62
C ILE A 49 -0.49 10.36 -4.06
N ARG A 50 -1.46 10.14 -4.96
CA ARG A 50 -1.23 9.71 -6.35
C ARG A 50 -0.18 10.54 -7.10
N TYR A 51 -0.09 11.84 -6.85
CA TYR A 51 0.87 12.73 -7.53
C TYR A 51 2.31 12.55 -7.03
N ARG A 52 2.50 11.91 -5.87
CA ARG A 52 3.81 11.60 -5.28
C ARG A 52 4.29 10.20 -5.62
N LEU A 53 3.44 9.37 -6.20
CA LEU A 53 3.86 8.04 -6.64
C LEU A 53 4.72 8.20 -7.89
N SER A 54 5.92 7.64 -7.86
CA SER A 54 6.85 7.50 -8.97
C SER A 54 7.33 6.05 -9.03
N ASP A 55 8.05 5.67 -10.08
CA ASP A 55 8.62 4.31 -10.20
C ASP A 55 9.48 3.94 -8.97
N ASP A 56 10.33 4.85 -8.50
CA ASP A 56 11.14 4.63 -7.28
C ASP A 56 10.27 4.34 -6.05
N ARG A 57 9.18 5.09 -5.88
CA ARG A 57 8.26 4.91 -4.73
C ARG A 57 7.44 3.63 -4.87
N LEU A 58 7.09 3.26 -6.09
CA LEU A 58 6.44 2.01 -6.40
C LEU A 58 7.37 0.82 -6.11
N ALA A 59 8.66 0.92 -6.44
CA ALA A 59 9.68 -0.07 -6.09
C ALA A 59 9.88 -0.19 -4.58
N GLU A 60 9.90 0.92 -3.83
CA GLU A 60 9.91 0.89 -2.36
C GLU A 60 8.70 0.12 -1.81
N LEU A 61 7.49 0.35 -2.37
CA LEU A 61 6.29 -0.38 -2.00
C LEU A 61 6.38 -1.86 -2.36
N ALA A 62 6.95 -2.22 -3.52
CA ALA A 62 7.16 -3.61 -3.91
C ALA A 62 8.06 -4.35 -2.91
N ALA A 63 9.20 -3.76 -2.55
CA ALA A 63 10.13 -4.33 -1.56
C ALA A 63 9.46 -4.55 -0.20
N LYS A 64 8.54 -3.65 0.16
CA LYS A 64 7.75 -3.67 1.39
C LYS A 64 6.58 -4.66 1.37
N SER A 65 6.16 -5.08 0.19
CA SER A 65 4.99 -5.96 0.01
C SER A 65 5.36 -7.44 0.16
N GLU A 66 6.65 -7.78 0.16
CA GLU A 66 7.16 -9.16 0.29
C GLU A 66 6.50 -10.14 -0.70
N GLY A 67 6.12 -9.66 -1.88
CA GLY A 67 5.47 -10.44 -2.92
C GLY A 67 4.00 -10.82 -2.67
N ARG A 68 3.37 -10.25 -1.63
CA ARG A 68 2.01 -10.62 -1.17
C ARG A 68 0.87 -9.82 -1.82
N VAL A 69 1.18 -8.83 -2.66
CA VAL A 69 0.12 -8.04 -3.33
C VAL A 69 -0.57 -8.91 -4.39
N GLN A 70 -1.90 -8.97 -4.30
CA GLN A 70 -2.78 -9.65 -5.25
C GLN A 70 -3.53 -8.67 -6.16
N VAL A 71 -3.84 -7.48 -5.66
CA VAL A 71 -4.56 -6.45 -6.39
C VAL A 71 -3.78 -5.14 -6.31
N LEU A 72 -3.39 -4.61 -7.46
CA LEU A 72 -2.80 -3.28 -7.58
C LEU A 72 -3.82 -2.35 -8.24
N ALA A 73 -4.11 -1.19 -7.65
CA ALA A 73 -4.99 -0.20 -8.26
C ALA A 73 -4.34 1.18 -8.19
N LEU A 74 -3.93 1.71 -9.35
CA LEU A 74 -3.26 3.00 -9.49
C LEU A 74 -4.22 4.03 -10.10
N ILE A 75 -4.95 4.75 -9.25
CA ILE A 75 -6.01 5.66 -9.67
C ILE A 75 -5.41 7.03 -10.01
N ASN A 76 -5.40 7.36 -11.31
CA ASN A 76 -4.86 8.62 -11.85
C ASN A 76 -3.39 8.88 -11.46
N CYS A 77 -2.57 7.83 -11.38
CA CYS A 77 -1.13 7.90 -11.07
C CYS A 77 -0.29 8.11 -12.35
N TYR A 78 -0.21 9.36 -12.83
CA TYR A 78 0.43 9.68 -14.12
C TYR A 78 1.98 9.65 -14.13
N ASN A 79 2.60 9.53 -12.96
CA ASN A 79 4.06 9.56 -12.80
C ASN A 79 4.69 8.16 -12.70
N VAL A 80 3.91 7.11 -12.95
CA VAL A 80 4.37 5.72 -13.02
C VAL A 80 4.48 5.31 -14.47
N THR A 81 5.61 4.71 -14.84
CA THR A 81 5.84 4.18 -16.19
C THR A 81 5.48 2.71 -16.29
N ASP A 82 5.35 2.20 -17.51
CA ASP A 82 5.15 0.77 -17.76
C ASP A 82 6.32 -0.08 -17.23
N GLU A 83 7.55 0.46 -17.24
CA GLU A 83 8.73 -0.22 -16.68
C GLU A 83 8.66 -0.32 -15.16
N GLY A 84 8.25 0.77 -14.50
CA GLY A 84 7.99 0.77 -13.05
C GLY A 84 6.89 -0.22 -12.67
N LEU A 85 5.80 -0.25 -13.45
CA LEU A 85 4.70 -1.19 -13.25
C LEU A 85 5.14 -2.64 -13.44
N LEU A 86 5.87 -2.94 -14.52
CA LEU A 86 6.40 -4.28 -14.79
C LEU A 86 7.32 -4.77 -13.66
N THR A 87 8.15 -3.87 -13.14
CA THR A 87 9.05 -4.16 -12.00
C THR A 87 8.27 -4.50 -10.74
N PHE A 88 7.19 -3.76 -10.46
CA PHE A 88 6.30 -4.04 -9.32
C PHE A 88 5.61 -5.40 -9.45
N VAL A 89 5.06 -5.69 -10.63
CA VAL A 89 4.37 -6.96 -10.90
C VAL A 89 5.34 -8.14 -10.80
N SER A 90 6.55 -8.00 -11.34
CA SER A 90 7.59 -9.03 -11.25
C SER A 90 7.99 -9.34 -9.80
N SER A 91 7.91 -8.34 -8.91
CA SER A 91 8.21 -8.49 -7.49
C SER A 91 7.03 -9.02 -6.66
N ASN A 92 5.82 -9.04 -7.23
CA ASN A 92 4.59 -9.50 -6.60
C ASN A 92 3.92 -10.59 -7.46
N PRO A 93 4.43 -11.83 -7.44
CA PRO A 93 3.98 -12.90 -8.32
C PRO A 93 2.53 -13.36 -8.05
N GLN A 94 1.91 -12.90 -6.96
CA GLN A 94 0.52 -13.22 -6.61
C GLN A 94 -0.50 -12.25 -7.21
N ILE A 95 -0.07 -11.25 -7.98
CA ILE A 95 -0.99 -10.32 -8.64
C ILE A 95 -1.93 -11.06 -9.59
N THR A 96 -3.23 -10.78 -9.41
CA THR A 96 -4.32 -11.31 -10.25
C THR A 96 -5.13 -10.19 -10.91
N GLU A 97 -5.02 -8.96 -10.40
CA GLU A 97 -5.72 -7.78 -10.89
C GLU A 97 -4.81 -6.55 -10.82
N VAL A 98 -4.76 -5.78 -11.91
CA VAL A 98 -4.00 -4.52 -12.08
C VAL A 98 -4.90 -3.46 -12.69
#